data_AF-A0A9D8PXC4-F1
#
_entry.id   AF-A0A9D8PXC4-F1
#
_cell.length_a   1.000
_cell.length_b   1.000
_cell.length_c   1.000
_cell.angle_alpha   90.00
_cell.angle_beta   90.00
_cell.angle_gamma   90.00
#
_symmetry.space_group_name_H-M   'P 1'
#
loop_
_entity.id
_entity.type
_entity.pdbx_description
1 polymer ?
#
loop_
_entity_poly.entity_id
_entity_poly.type
_entity_poly.pdbx_seq_one_letter_code
_entity_poly.pdbx_strand_id
1 'polypeptide(L)'
;MWSSSMYLKPIAMSLSGIAWLFSSVFLLIGIVALAIQKRAVAREASTVREPFLGDAPRPGSQSTAEAASDRPQERREPVDMEWPNARPSAPVGRGLLGEPLYSLSAPAESIATSRPMEWSLDLLRDIEWKRFEDLCQRFYAAKGIRSRATSLGADGGVDVRLYQGDGEDVTAVVQCKAWGARFVGVKPVRELLGVMTHEKIDKAFLMTSSQFSEDAKAFARSNRITLIDGQMLLVMIKRLPVESQDALLDFATAGDYNVPSCPSCGVKMKRVSGKAGRHDFWGCGTFPRCHQKLGMRRSDW
;
A
#
# COMPACT_ATOMS: atom_id res chain seq x y z
N MET A 1 46.13 69.16 -9.34
CA MET A 1 46.91 68.41 -8.32
C MET A 1 46.03 67.27 -7.80
N TRP A 2 45.89 66.19 -8.58
CA TRP A 2 45.18 64.97 -8.17
C TRP A 2 46.21 63.85 -8.14
N SER A 3 46.54 63.38 -6.93
CA SER A 3 47.56 62.37 -6.69
C SER A 3 47.03 60.99 -7.08
N SER A 4 47.72 60.34 -8.01
CA SER A 4 47.49 58.96 -8.41
C SER A 4 47.92 58.01 -7.29
N SER A 5 47.02 57.15 -6.82
CA SER A 5 47.36 56.04 -5.92
C SER A 5 47.93 54.88 -6.74
N MET A 6 49.25 54.72 -6.65
CA MET A 6 50.08 53.80 -7.42
C MET A 6 50.46 52.56 -6.59
N TYR A 7 49.50 51.90 -5.92
CA TYR A 7 49.80 50.71 -5.10
C TYR A 7 48.84 49.52 -5.23
N LEU A 8 47.84 49.56 -6.11
CA LEU A 8 46.83 48.49 -6.21
C LEU A 8 47.01 47.53 -7.41
N LYS A 9 48.12 47.60 -8.16
CA LYS A 9 48.30 46.80 -9.39
C LYS A 9 49.07 45.46 -9.32
N PRO A 10 49.68 44.96 -8.21
CA PRO A 10 50.36 43.66 -8.29
C PRO A 10 49.55 42.44 -7.79
N ILE A 11 48.38 42.60 -7.15
CA ILE A 11 47.65 41.46 -6.56
C ILE A 11 46.73 40.74 -7.57
N ALA A 12 46.30 41.42 -8.64
CA ALA A 12 45.37 40.86 -9.62
C ALA A 12 46.00 39.79 -10.55
N MET A 13 47.33 39.63 -10.57
CA MET A 13 48.01 38.68 -11.48
C MET A 13 48.37 37.33 -10.85
N SER A 14 48.09 37.09 -9.56
CA SER A 14 48.44 35.81 -8.89
C SER A 14 47.25 34.88 -8.63
N LEU A 15 46.01 35.37 -8.79
CA LEU A 15 44.79 34.58 -8.53
C LEU A 15 44.27 33.80 -9.75
N SER A 16 44.73 34.11 -10.97
CA SER A 16 44.27 33.38 -12.17
C SER A 16 44.88 31.98 -12.29
N GLY A 17 46.15 31.79 -11.90
CA GLY A 17 46.83 30.49 -11.99
C GLY A 17 46.23 29.43 -11.08
N ILE A 18 45.77 29.82 -9.89
CA ILE A 18 45.17 28.91 -8.91
C ILE A 18 43.79 28.42 -9.37
N ALA A 19 43.00 29.27 -10.02
CA ALA A 19 41.70 28.90 -10.57
C ALA A 19 41.80 27.84 -11.68
N TRP A 20 42.85 27.87 -12.51
CA TRP A 20 43.11 26.85 -13.52
C TRP A 20 43.50 25.49 -12.91
N LEU A 21 44.23 25.48 -11.79
CA LEU A 21 44.57 24.23 -11.09
C LEU A 21 43.32 23.55 -10.53
N PHE A 22 42.42 24.30 -9.90
CA PHE A 22 41.14 23.73 -9.42
C PHE A 22 40.30 23.19 -10.58
N SER A 23 40.15 23.93 -11.67
CA SER A 23 39.40 23.47 -12.86
C SER A 23 39.97 22.17 -13.45
N SER A 24 41.31 22.07 -13.53
CA SER A 24 41.99 20.86 -14.04
C SER A 24 41.79 19.64 -13.14
N VAL A 25 41.78 19.82 -11.82
CA VAL A 25 41.54 18.74 -10.84
C VAL A 25 40.09 18.27 -10.91
N PHE A 26 39.12 19.17 -11.00
CA PHE A 26 37.71 18.79 -11.17
C PHE A 26 37.46 18.07 -12.50
N LEU A 27 38.12 18.48 -13.58
CA LEU A 27 38.05 17.80 -14.88
C LEU A 27 38.63 16.37 -14.80
N LEU A 28 39.79 16.19 -14.15
CA LEU A 28 40.40 14.87 -13.96
C LEU A 28 39.53 13.95 -13.09
N ILE A 29 38.96 14.46 -12.00
CA ILE A 29 38.03 13.70 -11.15
C ILE A 29 36.79 13.28 -11.96
N GLY A 30 36.24 14.18 -12.79
CA GLY A 30 35.10 13.87 -13.66
C GLY A 30 35.40 12.79 -14.70
N ILE A 31 36.58 12.86 -15.34
CA ILE A 31 37.03 11.85 -16.33
C ILE A 31 37.23 10.48 -15.66
N VAL A 32 37.83 10.44 -14.46
CA VAL A 32 38.02 9.19 -13.70
C VAL A 32 36.68 8.60 -13.28
N ALA A 33 35.74 9.41 -12.79
CA ALA A 33 34.39 8.97 -12.43
C ALA A 33 33.62 8.38 -13.65
N LEU A 34 33.69 9.05 -14.80
CA LEU A 34 33.13 8.56 -16.07
C LEU A 34 33.76 7.24 -16.51
N ALA A 35 35.09 7.09 -16.37
CA ALA A 35 35.79 5.86 -16.71
C ALA A 35 35.38 4.69 -15.78
N ILE A 36 35.19 4.95 -14.48
CA ILE A 36 34.71 3.96 -13.51
C ILE A 36 33.27 3.55 -13.83
N GLN A 37 32.38 4.50 -14.13
CA GLN A 37 31.00 4.22 -14.53
C GLN A 37 30.93 3.38 -15.81
N LYS A 38 31.73 3.70 -16.83
CA LYS A 38 31.77 2.91 -18.08
C LYS A 38 32.26 1.48 -17.85
N ARG A 39 33.23 1.27 -16.95
CA ARG A 39 33.73 -0.07 -16.58
C ARG A 39 32.69 -0.89 -15.81
N ALA A 40 31.87 -0.26 -14.96
CA ALA A 40 30.78 -0.94 -14.26
C ALA A 40 29.70 -1.45 -15.22
N VAL A 41 29.26 -0.60 -16.16
CA VAL A 41 28.27 -0.97 -17.19
C VAL A 41 28.79 -2.07 -18.13
N ALA A 42 30.07 -2.01 -18.52
CA ALA A 42 30.67 -3.05 -19.36
C ALA A 42 30.77 -4.42 -18.66
N ARG A 43 30.97 -4.43 -17.34
CA ARG A 43 30.96 -5.67 -16.54
C ARG A 43 29.57 -6.30 -16.50
N GLU A 44 28.54 -5.48 -16.29
CA GLU A 44 27.14 -5.96 -16.29
C GLU A 44 26.73 -6.58 -17.64
N ALA A 45 27.16 -5.97 -18.75
CA ALA A 45 26.91 -6.47 -20.11
C ALA A 45 27.63 -7.81 -20.42
N SER A 46 28.75 -8.12 -19.76
CA SER A 46 29.47 -9.38 -19.95
C SER A 46 28.89 -10.58 -19.20
N THR A 47 28.03 -10.34 -18.20
CA THR A 47 27.47 -11.40 -17.33
C THR A 47 26.21 -12.07 -17.89
N VAL A 48 25.72 -11.64 -19.06
CA VAL A 48 24.53 -12.23 -19.72
C VAL A 48 24.94 -12.80 -21.07
N ARG A 49 25.60 -13.97 -21.05
CA ARG A 49 25.68 -14.83 -22.24
C ARG A 49 25.92 -16.29 -21.86
N GLU A 50 24.87 -17.08 -21.95
CA GLU A 50 24.82 -18.39 -22.64
C GLU A 50 23.35 -18.90 -22.64
N PRO A 51 22.71 -19.13 -23.79
CA PRO A 51 21.48 -19.90 -23.88
C PRO A 51 21.81 -21.38 -24.10
N PHE A 52 21.48 -22.24 -23.15
CA PHE A 52 21.61 -23.68 -23.34
C PHE A 52 20.58 -24.18 -24.37
N LEU A 53 21.11 -24.46 -25.56
CA LEU A 53 20.54 -25.22 -26.66
C LEU A 53 20.36 -26.68 -26.22
N GLY A 54 19.25 -27.30 -26.62
CA GLY A 54 18.79 -28.58 -26.06
C GLY A 54 19.50 -29.85 -26.55
N ASP A 55 19.23 -30.93 -25.80
CA ASP A 55 19.46 -32.31 -26.23
C ASP A 55 18.13 -33.01 -26.50
N ALA A 56 18.02 -33.56 -27.71
CA ALA A 56 16.93 -34.43 -28.15
C ALA A 56 17.28 -35.92 -27.87
N PRO A 57 16.32 -36.79 -27.51
CA PRO A 57 16.52 -38.23 -27.60
C PRO A 57 16.02 -38.82 -28.93
N ARG A 58 16.87 -39.67 -29.52
CA ARG A 58 16.68 -40.44 -30.76
C ARG A 58 15.73 -41.65 -30.61
N PRO A 59 15.27 -42.25 -31.73
CA PRO A 59 14.14 -43.18 -31.78
C PRO A 59 14.56 -44.66 -31.63
N GLY A 60 13.65 -45.49 -31.13
CA GLY A 60 13.74 -46.95 -31.31
C GLY A 60 12.93 -47.78 -30.31
N SER A 61 11.78 -48.30 -30.75
CA SER A 61 11.49 -49.75 -30.87
C SER A 61 9.98 -50.01 -30.88
N GLN A 62 9.55 -50.77 -31.89
CA GLN A 62 8.18 -51.21 -32.12
C GLN A 62 7.87 -52.43 -31.24
N SER A 63 6.63 -52.52 -30.76
CA SER A 63 5.98 -53.79 -30.40
C SER A 63 4.46 -53.65 -30.48
N THR A 64 3.95 -54.15 -31.60
CA THR A 64 2.64 -54.73 -31.95
C THR A 64 1.46 -54.79 -30.95
N ALA A 65 0.28 -54.46 -31.51
CA ALA A 65 -1.08 -55.02 -31.31
C ALA A 65 -1.71 -54.86 -29.91
N GLU A 66 -2.99 -54.54 -29.69
CA GLU A 66 -4.25 -54.89 -30.36
C GLU A 66 -5.31 -53.79 -30.18
N ALA A 67 -6.27 -53.75 -31.09
CA ALA A 67 -7.46 -52.91 -31.04
C ALA A 67 -8.60 -53.63 -30.29
N ALA A 68 -9.31 -52.94 -29.39
CA ALA A 68 -10.77 -53.07 -29.21
C ALA A 68 -11.35 -52.11 -28.14
N SER A 69 -12.44 -51.44 -28.53
CA SER A 69 -13.67 -51.16 -27.73
C SER A 69 -13.73 -49.99 -26.72
N ASP A 70 -14.67 -49.08 -27.03
CA ASP A 70 -15.65 -48.40 -26.17
C ASP A 70 -15.23 -47.59 -24.92
N ARG A 71 -15.30 -46.25 -25.05
CA ARG A 71 -16.30 -45.36 -24.39
C ARG A 71 -15.83 -43.90 -24.39
N PRO A 72 -16.65 -42.93 -24.82
CA PRO A 72 -16.41 -41.52 -24.53
C PRO A 72 -16.81 -41.21 -23.08
N GLN A 73 -15.84 -40.82 -22.25
CA GLN A 73 -16.10 -40.37 -20.89
C GLN A 73 -16.49 -38.89 -20.89
N GLU A 74 -17.81 -38.69 -20.81
CA GLU A 74 -18.55 -37.46 -20.62
C GLU A 74 -18.03 -36.65 -19.41
N ARG A 75 -17.44 -35.49 -19.66
CA ARG A 75 -17.04 -34.53 -18.63
C ARG A 75 -18.28 -33.74 -18.21
N ARG A 76 -18.90 -34.21 -17.13
CA ARG A 76 -20.10 -33.63 -16.49
C ARG A 76 -19.92 -32.14 -16.19
N GLU A 77 -20.87 -31.36 -16.71
CA GLU A 77 -21.19 -30.00 -16.29
C GLU A 77 -21.69 -30.00 -14.83
N PRO A 78 -21.44 -28.93 -14.04
CA PRO A 78 -22.05 -28.81 -12.72
C PRO A 78 -23.53 -28.44 -12.89
N VAL A 79 -24.37 -29.39 -12.52
CA VAL A 79 -25.84 -29.30 -12.45
C VAL A 79 -26.27 -28.14 -11.55
N ASP A 80 -27.14 -27.29 -12.11
CA ASP A 80 -27.99 -26.35 -11.39
C ASP A 80 -28.80 -27.10 -10.33
N MET A 81 -28.47 -26.90 -9.07
CA MET A 81 -29.20 -27.51 -7.96
C MET A 81 -30.09 -26.44 -7.33
N GLU A 82 -31.32 -26.37 -7.85
CA GLU A 82 -32.45 -25.68 -7.24
C GLU A 82 -32.63 -26.11 -5.78
N TRP A 83 -32.77 -25.12 -4.90
CA TRP A 83 -33.07 -25.33 -3.49
C TRP A 83 -34.55 -25.65 -3.30
N PRO A 84 -34.93 -26.81 -2.75
CA PRO A 84 -36.31 -27.09 -2.38
C PRO A 84 -36.73 -26.30 -1.13
N ASN A 85 -37.90 -25.68 -1.22
CA ASN A 85 -38.61 -25.08 -0.10
C ASN A 85 -38.82 -26.10 1.02
N ALA A 86 -38.40 -25.76 2.25
CA ALA A 86 -38.81 -26.44 3.46
C ALA A 86 -39.01 -25.44 4.62
N ARG A 87 -40.27 -25.09 4.87
CA ARG A 87 -40.79 -24.96 6.25
C ARG A 87 -41.35 -26.34 6.63
N PRO A 88 -41.28 -26.79 7.89
CA PRO A 88 -42.32 -26.38 8.85
C PRO A 88 -41.90 -26.28 10.34
N SER A 89 -42.64 -25.40 11.03
CA SER A 89 -43.08 -25.41 12.45
C SER A 89 -42.27 -26.11 13.54
N ALA A 90 -41.83 -25.33 14.53
CA ALA A 90 -41.55 -25.81 15.88
C ALA A 90 -42.85 -25.86 16.72
N PRO A 91 -43.05 -26.86 17.60
CA PRO A 91 -44.22 -26.93 18.47
C PRO A 91 -44.06 -26.01 19.70
N VAL A 92 -45.10 -25.22 19.97
CA VAL A 92 -45.26 -24.48 21.22
C VAL A 92 -45.64 -25.48 22.32
N GLY A 93 -44.70 -25.78 23.21
CA GLY A 93 -44.98 -26.52 24.43
C GLY A 93 -45.77 -25.65 25.42
N ARG A 94 -46.98 -26.10 25.77
CA ARG A 94 -47.85 -25.48 26.78
C ARG A 94 -47.52 -26.07 28.15
N GLY A 95 -46.91 -25.27 29.03
CA GLY A 95 -46.73 -25.57 30.45
C GLY A 95 -47.87 -24.96 31.27
N LEU A 96 -48.50 -25.79 32.11
CA LEU A 96 -49.50 -25.41 33.11
C LEU A 96 -48.79 -24.81 34.34
N LEU A 97 -49.49 -23.87 34.98
CA LEU A 97 -49.13 -23.11 36.20
C LEU A 97 -48.28 -21.85 35.92
N GLY A 98 -48.97 -20.71 35.99
CA GLY A 98 -48.39 -19.39 35.90
C GLY A 98 -47.59 -19.03 37.15
N GLU A 99 -46.42 -18.45 36.91
CA GLU A 99 -45.94 -17.17 37.43
C GLU A 99 -44.69 -16.82 36.57
N PRO A 100 -44.57 -15.63 35.96
CA PRO A 100 -43.36 -15.28 35.25
C PRO A 100 -42.27 -14.96 36.26
N LEU A 101 -41.31 -15.88 36.42
CA LEU A 101 -40.00 -15.52 36.95
C LEU A 101 -39.35 -14.59 35.94
N TYR A 102 -39.48 -13.30 36.20
CA TYR A 102 -38.69 -12.24 35.58
C TYR A 102 -37.21 -12.58 35.83
N SER A 103 -36.59 -13.26 34.88
CA SER A 103 -35.15 -13.31 34.81
C SER A 103 -34.71 -11.87 34.53
N LEU A 104 -34.19 -11.19 35.54
CA LEU A 104 -33.37 -9.98 35.38
C LEU A 104 -32.11 -10.39 34.63
N SER A 105 -32.23 -10.65 33.34
CA SER A 105 -31.11 -10.50 32.41
C SER A 105 -30.76 -9.03 32.45
N ALA A 106 -29.76 -8.70 33.27
CA ALA A 106 -29.10 -7.40 33.25
C ALA A 106 -28.91 -7.00 31.78
N PRO A 107 -29.28 -5.76 31.38
CA PRO A 107 -28.94 -5.31 30.05
C PRO A 107 -27.43 -5.45 29.92
N ALA A 108 -27.01 -6.24 28.92
CA ALA A 108 -25.61 -6.31 28.54
C ALA A 108 -25.16 -4.87 28.30
N GLU A 109 -24.38 -4.37 29.24
CA GLU A 109 -23.85 -3.02 29.24
C GLU A 109 -23.02 -2.91 27.97
N SER A 110 -23.58 -2.22 26.97
CA SER A 110 -22.89 -1.97 25.73
C SER A 110 -21.69 -1.10 26.09
N ILE A 111 -20.51 -1.69 26.09
CA ILE A 111 -19.26 -0.94 26.14
C ILE A 111 -19.23 -0.11 24.87
N ALA A 112 -19.81 1.08 24.92
CA ALA A 112 -19.61 2.10 23.91
C ALA A 112 -18.13 2.46 24.02
N THR A 113 -17.31 1.89 23.14
CA THR A 113 -15.88 2.18 23.09
C THR A 113 -15.74 3.69 22.94
N SER A 114 -15.33 4.38 24.00
CA SER A 114 -15.18 5.82 24.00
C SER A 114 -14.23 6.22 22.88
N ARG A 115 -14.57 7.26 22.12
CA ARG A 115 -13.74 7.80 21.05
C ARG A 115 -12.29 7.98 21.57
N PRO A 116 -11.28 7.46 20.86
CA PRO A 116 -9.89 7.62 21.28
C PRO A 116 -9.50 9.10 21.38
N MET A 117 -8.84 9.47 22.48
CA MET A 117 -8.42 10.86 22.77
C MET A 117 -6.95 11.13 22.43
N GLU A 118 -6.19 10.11 22.06
CA GLU A 118 -4.75 10.23 21.78
C GLU A 118 -4.30 9.38 20.61
N TRP A 119 -3.23 9.82 19.95
CA TRP A 119 -2.55 9.05 18.92
C TRP A 119 -1.80 7.85 19.49
N SER A 120 -2.22 6.65 19.07
CA SER A 120 -1.57 5.39 19.37
C SER A 120 -1.38 4.56 18.10
N LEU A 121 -0.50 3.54 18.19
CA LEU A 121 -0.29 2.61 17.08
C LEU A 121 -1.53 1.74 16.83
N ASP A 122 -2.29 1.43 17.88
CA ASP A 122 -3.51 0.65 17.76
C ASP A 122 -4.62 1.46 17.07
N LEU A 123 -4.75 2.75 17.39
CA LEU A 123 -5.65 3.64 16.65
C LEU A 123 -5.30 3.65 15.14
N LEU A 124 -4.03 3.80 14.77
CA LEU A 124 -3.63 3.77 13.35
C LEU A 124 -4.00 2.45 12.66
N ARG A 125 -3.99 1.34 13.39
CA ARG A 125 -4.37 0.01 12.87
C ARG A 125 -5.88 -0.20 12.78
N ASP A 126 -6.64 0.49 13.62
CA ASP A 126 -8.11 0.41 13.70
C ASP A 126 -8.81 1.35 12.72
N ILE A 127 -8.15 2.42 12.27
CA ILE A 127 -8.65 3.27 11.19
C ILE A 127 -8.83 2.45 9.91
N GLU A 128 -9.99 2.57 9.28
CA GLU A 128 -10.29 1.88 8.03
C GLU A 128 -9.46 2.38 6.84
N TRP A 129 -9.30 1.54 5.82
CA TRP A 129 -8.32 1.76 4.75
C TRP A 129 -8.50 3.09 4.01
N LYS A 130 -9.73 3.48 3.70
CA LYS A 130 -9.99 4.71 2.93
C LYS A 130 -9.76 5.95 3.77
N ARG A 131 -10.19 5.92 5.03
CA ARG A 131 -9.90 6.98 6.00
C ARG A 131 -8.39 7.09 6.27
N PHE A 132 -7.65 6.00 6.25
CA PHE A 132 -6.19 6.02 6.38
C PHE A 132 -5.52 6.73 5.20
N GLU A 133 -5.99 6.51 3.97
CA GLU A 133 -5.53 7.28 2.78
C GLU A 133 -5.77 8.78 2.95
N ASP A 134 -6.98 9.16 3.35
CA ASP A 134 -7.34 10.57 3.57
C ASP A 134 -6.54 11.19 4.73
N LEU A 135 -6.27 10.40 5.78
CA LEU A 135 -5.40 10.81 6.89
C LEU A 135 -3.98 11.08 6.39
N CYS A 136 -3.43 10.21 5.53
CA CYS A 136 -2.09 10.40 4.97
C CYS A 136 -2.03 11.65 4.09
N GLN A 137 -3.05 11.93 3.28
CA GLN A 137 -3.14 13.17 2.50
C GLN A 137 -3.16 14.40 3.43
N ARG A 138 -4.03 14.40 4.45
CA ARG A 138 -4.14 15.51 5.41
C ARG A 138 -2.86 15.71 6.22
N PHE A 139 -2.14 14.62 6.54
CA PHE A 139 -0.85 14.69 7.18
C PHE A 139 0.17 15.48 6.34
N TYR A 140 0.24 15.25 5.02
CA TYR A 140 1.10 16.04 4.13
C TYR A 140 0.65 17.50 4.06
N ALA A 141 -0.67 17.75 3.98
CA ALA A 141 -1.22 19.11 4.01
C ALA A 141 -0.83 19.85 5.31
N ALA A 142 -0.90 19.18 6.47
CA ALA A 142 -0.48 19.74 7.76
C ALA A 142 1.03 20.04 7.83
N LYS A 143 1.85 19.37 7.02
CA LYS A 143 3.27 19.70 6.84
C LYS A 143 3.52 20.87 5.88
N GLY A 144 2.47 21.50 5.37
CA GLY A 144 2.57 22.54 4.34
C GLY A 144 2.89 21.99 2.95
N ILE A 145 2.70 20.69 2.71
CA ILE A 145 2.92 20.06 1.41
C ILE A 145 1.58 19.97 0.68
N ARG A 146 1.51 20.63 -0.47
CA ARG A 146 0.33 20.61 -1.32
C ARG A 146 0.11 19.20 -1.84
N SER A 147 -1.09 18.68 -1.60
CA SER A 147 -1.42 17.27 -1.83
C SER A 147 -2.86 17.13 -2.32
N ARG A 148 -3.10 16.21 -3.25
CA ARG A 148 -4.43 15.87 -3.76
C ARG A 148 -4.65 14.36 -3.66
N ALA A 149 -5.77 13.96 -3.06
CA ALA A 149 -6.19 12.56 -3.05
C ALA A 149 -6.71 12.15 -4.44
N THR A 150 -6.49 10.90 -4.80
CA THR A 150 -7.09 10.29 -5.99
C THR A 150 -8.51 9.80 -5.66
N SER A 151 -9.28 9.51 -6.70
CA SER A 151 -10.65 9.02 -6.55
C SER A 151 -10.67 7.58 -6.07
N LEU A 152 -11.82 7.11 -5.59
CA LEU A 152 -12.03 5.68 -5.38
C LEU A 152 -12.00 4.95 -6.73
N GLY A 153 -11.02 4.09 -6.96
CA GLY A 153 -10.93 3.39 -8.24
C GLY A 153 -9.60 2.70 -8.54
N ALA A 154 -9.48 2.24 -9.78
CA ALA A 154 -8.29 1.60 -10.34
C ALA A 154 -7.23 2.67 -10.70
N ASP A 155 -6.88 3.51 -9.73
CA ASP A 155 -6.04 4.69 -9.92
C ASP A 155 -4.55 4.30 -9.98
N GLY A 156 -4.27 3.13 -10.55
CA GLY A 156 -2.93 2.57 -10.72
C GLY A 156 -2.21 2.20 -9.42
N GLY A 157 -2.86 2.36 -8.26
CA GLY A 157 -2.24 2.19 -6.95
C GLY A 157 -1.61 3.46 -6.38
N VAL A 158 -1.99 4.65 -6.86
CA VAL A 158 -1.65 5.94 -6.23
C VAL A 158 -2.87 6.46 -5.49
N ASP A 159 -2.68 6.82 -4.22
CA ASP A 159 -3.73 7.36 -3.35
C ASP A 159 -3.59 8.87 -3.14
N VAL A 160 -2.36 9.40 -3.18
CA VAL A 160 -2.08 10.83 -3.04
C VAL A 160 -1.01 11.29 -4.02
N ARG A 161 -1.24 12.44 -4.65
CA ARG A 161 -0.26 13.16 -5.47
C ARG A 161 0.27 14.36 -4.70
N LEU A 162 1.59 14.51 -4.64
CA LEU A 162 2.27 15.62 -3.96
C LEU A 162 2.85 16.59 -4.97
N TYR A 163 2.80 17.87 -4.62
CA TYR A 163 3.24 18.97 -5.46
C TYR A 163 4.18 19.89 -4.67
N GLN A 164 5.14 20.52 -5.37
CA GLN A 164 6.09 21.46 -4.75
C GLN A 164 5.92 22.86 -5.33
N GLY A 165 6.12 23.89 -4.50
CA GLY A 165 5.93 25.29 -4.90
C GLY A 165 4.50 25.56 -5.36
N ASP A 166 4.33 26.39 -6.38
CA ASP A 166 3.02 26.72 -6.98
C ASP A 166 2.74 25.96 -8.29
N GLY A 167 3.68 25.13 -8.76
CA GLY A 167 3.53 24.36 -10.00
C GLY A 167 2.48 23.25 -9.90
N GLU A 168 1.95 22.82 -11.03
CA GLU A 168 0.98 21.70 -11.14
C GLU A 168 1.64 20.35 -11.43
N ASP A 169 2.97 20.32 -11.56
CA ASP A 169 3.73 19.09 -11.78
C ASP A 169 3.76 18.25 -10.50
N VAL A 170 3.44 16.96 -10.65
CA VAL A 170 3.49 15.99 -9.56
C VAL A 170 4.95 15.66 -9.28
N THR A 171 5.42 15.96 -8.07
CA THR A 171 6.81 15.74 -7.66
C THR A 171 7.01 14.43 -6.91
N ALA A 172 5.94 13.89 -6.32
CA ALA A 172 5.94 12.57 -5.71
C ALA A 172 4.54 11.96 -5.68
N VAL A 173 4.49 10.63 -5.62
CA VAL A 173 3.26 9.86 -5.41
C VAL A 173 3.29 9.12 -4.09
N VAL A 174 2.12 8.92 -3.50
CA VAL A 174 1.94 8.18 -2.26
C VAL A 174 0.97 7.04 -2.52
N GLN A 175 1.36 5.85 -2.11
CA GLN A 175 0.48 4.70 -1.98
C GLN A 175 0.32 4.38 -0.50
N CYS A 176 -0.88 4.02 -0.10
CA CYS A 176 -1.26 3.63 1.24
C CYS A 176 -1.68 2.16 1.24
N LYS A 177 -1.32 1.45 2.31
CA LYS A 177 -1.72 0.05 2.50
C LYS A 177 -2.13 -0.19 3.94
N ALA A 178 -3.41 -0.01 4.23
CA ALA A 178 -3.97 -0.13 5.57
C ALA A 178 -5.15 -1.12 5.63
N TRP A 179 -4.90 -2.40 5.33
CA TRP A 179 -5.85 -3.48 5.62
C TRP A 179 -5.22 -4.89 5.57
N GLY A 180 -5.74 -5.81 6.39
CA GLY A 180 -5.68 -7.26 6.18
C GLY A 180 -4.37 -7.98 6.53
N ALA A 181 -3.20 -7.34 6.48
CA ALA A 181 -1.91 -7.98 6.72
C ALA A 181 -1.08 -7.28 7.80
N ARG A 182 -0.40 -8.06 8.64
CA ARG A 182 0.57 -7.54 9.64
C ARG A 182 1.85 -6.98 9.00
N PHE A 183 2.18 -7.46 7.81
CA PHE A 183 3.34 -7.04 7.05
C PHE A 183 2.96 -6.75 5.60
N VAL A 184 3.51 -5.66 5.07
CA VAL A 184 3.49 -5.34 3.65
C VAL A 184 4.74 -5.92 3.01
N GLY A 185 4.53 -6.86 2.07
CA GLY A 185 5.61 -7.52 1.34
C GLY A 185 6.17 -6.67 0.19
N VAL A 186 7.04 -7.27 -0.61
CA VAL A 186 7.72 -6.58 -1.72
C VAL A 186 6.80 -6.23 -2.89
N LYS A 187 5.67 -6.94 -3.06
CA LYS A 187 4.77 -6.78 -4.21
C LYS A 187 4.24 -5.35 -4.37
N PRO A 188 3.62 -4.70 -3.36
CA PRO A 188 3.20 -3.30 -3.48
C PRO A 188 4.34 -2.33 -3.80
N VAL A 189 5.55 -2.57 -3.27
CA VAL A 189 6.72 -1.74 -3.57
C VAL A 189 7.11 -1.82 -5.06
N ARG A 190 7.01 -3.02 -5.66
CA ARG A 190 7.26 -3.21 -7.10
C ARG A 190 6.18 -2.60 -7.97
N GLU A 191 4.93 -2.74 -7.57
CA GLU A 191 3.79 -2.11 -8.26
C GLU A 191 3.95 -0.59 -8.28
N LEU A 192 4.31 0.01 -7.14
CA LEU A 192 4.58 1.45 -7.03
C LEU A 192 5.75 1.90 -7.90
N LEU A 193 6.82 1.11 -7.99
CA LEU A 193 7.93 1.39 -8.93
C LEU A 193 7.46 1.38 -10.40
N GLY A 194 6.55 0.48 -10.76
CA GLY A 194 5.94 0.45 -12.08
C GLY A 194 5.21 1.75 -12.40
N VAL A 195 4.43 2.26 -11.44
CA VAL A 195 3.75 3.56 -11.56
C VAL A 195 4.76 4.70 -11.72
N MET A 196 5.77 4.77 -10.85
CA MET A 196 6.83 5.79 -10.94
C MET A 196 7.48 5.82 -12.32
N THR A 197 7.78 4.65 -12.88
CA THR A 197 8.39 4.51 -14.21
C THR A 197 7.46 4.97 -15.32
N HIS A 198 6.19 4.58 -15.26
CA HIS A 198 5.18 4.93 -16.25
C HIS A 198 4.88 6.44 -16.25
N GLU A 199 4.74 7.04 -15.07
CA GLU A 199 4.40 8.46 -14.92
C GLU A 199 5.62 9.39 -14.91
N LYS A 200 6.85 8.83 -15.00
CA LYS A 200 8.12 9.57 -14.94
C LYS A 200 8.29 10.39 -13.66
N ILE A 201 7.95 9.77 -12.52
CA ILE A 201 8.04 10.39 -11.18
C ILE A 201 9.20 9.77 -10.42
N ASP A 202 10.13 10.60 -9.95
CA ASP A 202 11.40 10.13 -9.35
C ASP A 202 11.31 9.72 -7.88
N LYS A 203 10.22 10.09 -7.19
CA LYS A 203 10.05 9.85 -5.75
C LYS A 203 8.67 9.31 -5.44
N ALA A 204 8.62 8.29 -4.59
CA ALA A 204 7.37 7.81 -4.04
C ALA A 204 7.46 7.49 -2.55
N PHE A 205 6.30 7.47 -1.92
CA PHE A 205 6.11 7.06 -0.53
C PHE A 205 5.13 5.89 -0.48
N LEU A 206 5.48 4.84 0.26
CA LEU A 206 4.55 3.77 0.58
C LEU A 206 4.28 3.82 2.09
N MET A 207 3.04 4.10 2.44
CA MET A 207 2.58 4.30 3.83
C MET A 207 1.71 3.13 4.28
N THR A 208 1.89 2.68 5.52
CA THR A 208 1.06 1.62 6.10
C THR A 208 0.88 1.83 7.60
N SER A 209 -0.23 1.38 8.17
CA SER A 209 -0.42 1.27 9.63
C SER A 209 0.29 0.04 10.23
N SER A 210 0.80 -0.84 9.37
CA SER A 210 1.49 -2.09 9.72
C SER A 210 3.01 -1.94 9.57
N GLN A 211 3.73 -3.04 9.40
CA GLN A 211 5.19 -3.05 9.18
C GLN A 211 5.53 -3.50 7.75
N PHE A 212 6.75 -3.24 7.30
CA PHE A 212 7.28 -3.78 6.04
C PHE A 212 8.15 -5.01 6.27
N SER A 213 8.12 -5.97 5.34
CA SER A 213 9.08 -7.06 5.33
C SER A 213 10.50 -6.57 5.02
N GLU A 214 11.53 -7.33 5.38
CA GLU A 214 12.91 -6.98 5.05
C GLU A 214 13.15 -6.90 3.54
N ASP A 215 12.54 -7.80 2.76
CA ASP A 215 12.60 -7.75 1.29
C ASP A 215 11.99 -6.46 0.73
N ALA A 216 10.88 -5.98 1.31
CA ALA A 216 10.26 -4.72 0.92
C ALA A 216 11.20 -3.54 1.21
N LYS A 217 11.83 -3.52 2.40
CA LYS A 217 12.81 -2.51 2.80
C LYS A 217 14.04 -2.52 1.89
N ALA A 218 14.57 -3.70 1.58
CA ALA A 218 15.72 -3.86 0.69
C ALA A 218 15.40 -3.33 -0.72
N PHE A 219 14.26 -3.73 -1.29
CA PHE A 219 13.85 -3.28 -2.62
C PHE A 219 13.59 -1.77 -2.67
N ALA A 220 12.94 -1.19 -1.66
CA ALA A 220 12.62 0.24 -1.63
C ALA A 220 13.87 1.14 -1.61
N ARG A 221 14.90 0.76 -0.82
CA ARG A 221 16.16 1.51 -0.71
C ARG A 221 16.86 1.71 -2.06
N SER A 222 16.79 0.71 -2.94
CA SER A 222 17.42 0.78 -4.27
C SER A 222 16.61 1.57 -5.31
N ASN A 223 15.35 1.93 -5.02
CA ASN A 223 14.40 2.42 -6.02
C ASN A 223 13.77 3.77 -5.68
N ARG A 224 14.39 4.56 -4.77
CA ARG A 224 13.89 5.89 -4.35
C ARG A 224 12.45 5.88 -3.80
N ILE A 225 12.04 4.75 -3.24
CA ILE A 225 10.76 4.61 -2.54
C ILE A 225 11.02 4.75 -1.04
N THR A 226 10.35 5.70 -0.40
CA THR A 226 10.42 5.89 1.04
C THR A 226 9.29 5.09 1.70
N LEU A 227 9.65 4.18 2.60
CA LEU A 227 8.71 3.39 3.37
C LEU A 227 8.38 4.11 4.69
N ILE A 228 7.10 4.31 4.97
CA ILE A 228 6.61 4.88 6.23
C ILE A 228 5.67 3.86 6.88
N ASP A 229 6.18 3.15 7.88
CA ASP A 229 5.38 2.19 8.65
C ASP A 229 4.57 2.87 9.76
N GLY A 230 3.72 2.11 10.45
CA GLY A 230 2.82 2.66 11.45
C GLY A 230 3.56 3.35 12.61
N GLN A 231 4.73 2.83 12.98
CA GLN A 231 5.54 3.40 14.06
C GLN A 231 6.17 4.74 13.62
N MET A 232 6.71 4.79 12.42
CA MET A 232 7.26 6.01 11.85
C MET A 232 6.18 7.07 11.65
N LEU A 233 5.00 6.69 11.11
CA LEU A 233 3.87 7.59 10.94
C LEU A 233 3.41 8.19 12.27
N LEU A 234 3.29 7.36 13.31
CA LEU A 234 2.92 7.83 14.66
C LEU A 234 3.91 8.88 15.19
N VAL A 235 5.22 8.62 15.05
CA VAL A 235 6.27 9.57 15.46
C VAL A 235 6.19 10.86 14.63
N MET A 236 5.92 10.74 13.32
CA MET A 236 5.80 11.90 12.45
C MET A 236 4.57 12.76 12.77
N ILE A 237 3.43 12.15 13.13
CA ILE A 237 2.23 12.84 13.60
C ILE A 237 2.52 13.58 14.91
N LYS A 238 3.14 12.90 15.89
CA LYS A 238 3.47 13.49 17.20
C LYS A 238 4.48 14.65 17.16
N ARG A 239 5.11 14.89 16.00
CA ARG A 239 6.03 16.01 15.74
C ARG A 239 5.35 17.21 15.08
N LEU A 240 4.07 17.11 14.71
CA LEU A 240 3.30 18.25 14.20
C LEU A 240 2.93 19.21 15.35
N PRO A 241 2.57 20.47 15.07
CA PRO A 241 1.93 21.35 16.04
C PRO A 241 0.71 20.66 16.67
N VAL A 242 0.44 20.92 17.95
CA VAL A 242 -0.63 20.26 18.72
C VAL A 242 -1.99 20.42 18.02
N GLU A 243 -2.25 21.60 17.48
CA GLU A 243 -3.48 21.92 16.75
C GLU A 243 -3.66 21.04 15.51
N SER A 244 -2.56 20.72 14.83
CA SER A 244 -2.58 19.80 13.68
C SER A 244 -2.76 18.35 14.12
N GLN A 245 -2.20 17.96 15.26
CA GLN A 245 -2.38 16.62 15.81
C GLN A 245 -3.86 16.38 16.16
N ASP A 246 -4.49 17.34 16.83
CA ASP A 246 -5.89 17.28 17.26
C ASP A 246 -6.82 17.28 16.05
N ALA A 247 -6.60 18.17 15.07
CA ALA A 247 -7.40 18.20 13.85
C ALA A 247 -7.32 16.89 13.04
N LEU A 248 -6.13 16.27 12.97
CA LEU A 248 -5.97 14.97 12.33
C LEU A 248 -6.64 13.85 13.14
N LEU A 249 -6.54 13.88 14.48
CA LEU A 249 -7.17 12.88 15.35
C LEU A 249 -8.69 12.95 15.20
N ASP A 250 -9.20 14.18 15.13
CA ASP A 250 -10.62 14.42 15.03
C ASP A 250 -11.21 13.87 13.75
N PHE A 251 -10.51 14.11 12.64
CA PHE A 251 -10.82 13.52 11.35
C PHE A 251 -10.71 12.00 11.37
N ALA A 252 -9.62 11.47 11.93
CA ALA A 252 -9.32 10.04 11.94
C ALA A 252 -10.33 9.20 12.74
N THR A 253 -10.96 9.79 13.76
CA THR A 253 -11.88 9.10 14.67
C THR A 253 -13.36 9.48 14.44
N ALA A 254 -13.67 10.23 13.37
CA ALA A 254 -15.04 10.65 13.07
C ALA A 254 -15.93 9.50 12.56
N GLY A 255 -17.15 9.41 13.09
CA GLY A 255 -18.15 8.42 12.70
C GLY A 255 -17.66 6.98 12.84
N ASP A 256 -18.09 6.11 11.92
CA ASP A 256 -17.68 4.69 11.88
C ASP A 256 -16.27 4.54 11.27
N TYR A 257 -15.26 5.02 12.01
CA TYR A 257 -13.88 5.09 11.53
C TYR A 257 -13.22 3.71 11.38
N ASN A 258 -13.75 2.69 12.05
CA ASN A 258 -13.25 1.32 12.01
C ASN A 258 -14.04 0.40 11.06
N VAL A 259 -15.18 0.85 10.53
CA VAL A 259 -15.96 0.10 9.54
C VAL A 259 -15.41 0.40 8.14
N PRO A 260 -14.97 -0.61 7.37
CA PRO A 260 -14.38 -0.39 6.07
C PRO A 260 -15.37 0.18 5.07
N SER A 261 -14.86 1.05 4.21
CA SER A 261 -15.56 1.50 3.02
C SER A 261 -15.39 0.46 1.90
N CYS A 262 -16.40 0.27 1.05
CA CYS A 262 -16.31 -0.67 -0.07
C CYS A 262 -15.28 -0.17 -1.11
N PRO A 263 -14.28 -0.97 -1.52
CA PRO A 263 -13.27 -0.52 -2.48
C PRO A 263 -13.81 -0.25 -3.89
N SER A 264 -15.03 -0.72 -4.20
CA SER A 264 -15.66 -0.49 -5.51
C SER A 264 -16.66 0.66 -5.53
N CYS A 265 -17.36 0.95 -4.43
CA CYS A 265 -18.44 1.96 -4.43
C CYS A 265 -18.40 2.95 -3.25
N GLY A 266 -17.43 2.82 -2.33
CA GLY A 266 -17.25 3.73 -1.19
C GLY A 266 -18.25 3.57 -0.05
N VAL A 267 -19.34 2.82 -0.22
CA VAL A 267 -20.35 2.63 0.83
C VAL A 267 -19.78 1.81 1.99
N LYS A 268 -20.10 2.21 3.23
CA LYS A 268 -19.73 1.46 4.44
C LYS A 268 -20.21 0.00 4.37
N MET A 269 -19.30 -0.92 4.66
CA MET A 269 -19.56 -2.34 4.59
C MET A 269 -20.29 -2.84 5.84
N LYS A 270 -20.97 -3.98 5.72
CA LYS A 270 -21.67 -4.65 6.80
C LYS A 270 -20.93 -5.93 7.17
N ARG A 271 -20.84 -6.22 8.47
CA ARG A 271 -20.34 -7.50 8.97
C ARG A 271 -21.32 -8.61 8.56
N VAL A 272 -20.82 -9.64 7.90
CA VAL A 272 -21.59 -10.81 7.47
C VAL A 272 -20.97 -12.05 8.11
N SER A 273 -21.82 -12.80 8.83
CA SER A 273 -21.41 -14.04 9.45
C SER A 273 -21.08 -15.11 8.42
N GLY A 274 -19.93 -15.76 8.58
CA GLY A 274 -19.55 -16.89 7.76
C GLY A 274 -20.44 -18.11 8.03
N LYS A 275 -20.67 -18.95 7.02
CA LYS A 275 -21.42 -20.21 7.16
C LYS A 275 -20.45 -21.40 7.15
N ALA A 276 -20.82 -22.48 7.84
CA ALA A 276 -20.13 -23.77 7.81
C ALA A 276 -18.62 -23.67 8.15
N GLY A 277 -18.29 -23.05 9.29
CA GLY A 277 -16.90 -22.90 9.77
C GLY A 277 -16.06 -21.89 8.99
N ARG A 278 -16.65 -21.21 7.99
CA ARG A 278 -15.99 -20.05 7.37
C ARG A 278 -16.03 -18.87 8.32
N HIS A 279 -14.95 -18.14 8.27
CA HIS A 279 -14.77 -16.87 8.93
C HIS A 279 -15.76 -15.78 8.48
N ASP A 280 -16.08 -14.88 9.40
CA ASP A 280 -16.85 -13.67 9.11
C ASP A 280 -16.11 -12.77 8.11
N PHE A 281 -16.85 -11.92 7.41
CA PHE A 281 -16.28 -11.00 6.43
C PHE A 281 -17.11 -9.72 6.34
N TRP A 282 -16.53 -8.69 5.74
CA TRP A 282 -17.22 -7.46 5.39
C TRP A 282 -17.86 -7.61 4.00
N GLY A 283 -19.18 -7.45 3.92
CA GLY A 283 -19.93 -7.42 2.67
C GLY A 283 -20.36 -6.00 2.31
N CYS A 284 -20.37 -5.66 1.01
CA CYS A 284 -20.81 -4.34 0.58
C CYS A 284 -22.26 -4.02 1.02
N GLY A 285 -22.49 -2.83 1.59
CA GLY A 285 -23.82 -2.39 2.02
C GLY A 285 -24.84 -2.22 0.88
N THR A 286 -24.38 -2.14 -0.37
CA THR A 286 -25.21 -1.97 -1.57
C THR A 286 -25.52 -3.30 -2.30
N PHE A 287 -25.17 -4.45 -1.71
CA PHE A 287 -25.57 -5.75 -2.25
C PHE A 287 -27.09 -5.80 -2.52
N PRO A 288 -27.56 -6.35 -3.66
CA PRO A 288 -26.81 -7.10 -4.68
C PRO A 288 -26.16 -6.26 -5.79
N ARG A 289 -26.31 -4.94 -5.81
CA ARG A 289 -25.73 -4.11 -6.90
C ARG A 289 -24.20 -4.04 -6.88
N CYS A 290 -23.59 -4.35 -5.74
CA CYS A 290 -22.15 -4.47 -5.59
C CYS A 290 -21.82 -5.74 -4.78
N HIS A 291 -21.00 -6.62 -5.35
CA HIS A 291 -20.67 -7.94 -4.79
C HIS A 291 -19.34 -7.96 -4.00
N GLN A 292 -18.72 -6.81 -3.78
CA GLN A 292 -17.43 -6.73 -3.09
C GLN A 292 -17.49 -7.29 -1.67
N LYS A 293 -16.41 -8.01 -1.33
CA LYS A 293 -16.18 -8.59 0.00
C LYS A 293 -14.76 -8.25 0.44
N LEU A 294 -14.59 -8.08 1.74
CA LEU A 294 -13.29 -7.84 2.35
C LEU A 294 -13.14 -8.74 3.58
N GLY A 295 -11.98 -9.37 3.75
CA GLY A 295 -11.70 -10.19 4.93
C GLY A 295 -11.68 -9.35 6.20
N MET A 296 -12.03 -9.96 7.33
CA MET A 296 -11.88 -9.33 8.65
C MET A 296 -10.42 -8.94 8.91
N ARG A 297 -10.20 -7.86 9.66
CA ARG A 297 -8.85 -7.59 10.18
C ARG A 297 -8.50 -8.62 11.21
N ARG A 298 -7.20 -8.73 11.50
CA ARG A 298 -6.75 -9.65 12.54
C ARG A 298 -7.26 -9.29 13.94
N SER A 299 -7.54 -8.02 14.19
CA SER A 299 -8.14 -7.52 15.43
C SER A 299 -9.65 -7.72 15.50
N ASP A 300 -10.31 -8.02 14.36
CA ASP A 300 -11.76 -8.22 14.28
C ASP A 300 -12.15 -9.71 14.39
N TRP A 301 -11.17 -10.61 14.61
CA TRP A 301 -11.36 -12.05 14.84
C TRP A 301 -11.88 -12.35 16.24
#